data_AF-A0A8J7C495-F1
#
_entry.id   AF-A0A8J7C495-F1
#
_cell.length_a   1.000
_cell.length_b   1.000
_cell.length_c   1.000
_cell.angle_alpha   90.00
_cell.angle_beta   90.00
_cell.angle_gamma   90.00
#
_symmetry.space_group_name_H-M   'P 1'
#
loop_
_entity.id
_entity.type
_entity.pdbx_description
1 polymer ?
#
loop_
_entity_poly.entity_id
_entity_poly.type
_entity_poly.pdbx_seq_one_letter_code
_entity_poly.pdbx_strand_id
1 'polypeptide(L)'
;MLKLPFKTSPKEFDKVAVGHESIGELELPKYGDLSPNERIFIKENSDNIPDIRNSAVKMARTIATKSGKKMLDVYNALTMGDSEFLGDYLEEFVSFQELLEENSRQRNLLMATAIIKFRLCGDWGLENTFDATQIHPQLVDALATFARNEEAGWKDAEPTTEDDLGNSTIPQENQTGERSTGELGATSPTSKGFAPVASDISQPG
;
A
#
# COMPACT_ATOMS: atom_id res chain seq x y z
N MET A 1 4.57 -50.32 -10.36
CA MET A 1 5.29 -49.56 -9.31
C MET A 1 5.09 -48.09 -9.59
N LEU A 2 4.35 -47.35 -8.74
CA LEU A 2 4.27 -45.90 -8.83
C LEU A 2 5.62 -45.32 -8.39
N LYS A 3 6.36 -44.71 -9.31
CA LYS A 3 7.60 -43.98 -9.02
C LYS A 3 7.18 -42.58 -8.59
N LEU A 4 7.41 -42.22 -7.33
CA LEU A 4 7.16 -40.85 -6.84
C LEU A 4 7.97 -39.87 -7.71
N PRO A 5 7.36 -38.78 -8.20
CA PRO A 5 8.04 -37.86 -9.10
C PRO A 5 9.14 -37.11 -8.34
N PHE A 6 10.34 -37.19 -8.89
CA PHE A 6 11.57 -36.41 -8.70
C PHE A 6 11.74 -35.62 -7.38
N LYS A 7 12.79 -35.97 -6.63
CA LYS A 7 13.49 -35.00 -5.75
C LYS A 7 14.09 -33.92 -6.65
N THR A 8 13.36 -32.84 -6.91
CA THR A 8 13.96 -31.60 -7.39
C THR A 8 14.84 -31.05 -6.26
N SER A 9 16.08 -30.69 -6.58
CA SER A 9 16.93 -29.95 -5.64
C SER A 9 16.20 -28.68 -5.18
N PRO A 10 16.32 -28.28 -3.90
CA PRO A 10 15.76 -27.02 -3.44
C PRO A 10 16.18 -25.88 -4.37
N LYS A 11 15.23 -25.07 -4.82
CA LYS A 11 15.57 -23.83 -5.52
C LYS A 11 16.27 -22.92 -4.52
N GLU A 12 17.41 -22.35 -4.92
CA GLU A 12 17.98 -21.23 -4.19
C GLU A 12 17.01 -20.05 -4.33
N PHE A 13 16.69 -19.42 -3.20
CA PHE A 13 15.79 -18.28 -3.15
C PHE A 13 16.63 -17.01 -3.10
N ASP A 14 16.17 -15.97 -3.80
CA ASP A 14 16.73 -14.64 -3.66
C ASP A 14 16.59 -14.19 -2.21
N LYS A 15 17.61 -13.55 -1.66
CA LYS A 15 17.56 -12.97 -0.32
C LYS A 15 17.36 -11.47 -0.41
N VAL A 16 16.55 -10.94 0.50
CA VAL A 16 16.30 -9.51 0.64
C VAL A 16 16.68 -9.09 2.05
N ALA A 17 17.47 -8.03 2.17
CA ALA A 17 17.74 -7.38 3.43
C ALA A 17 16.52 -6.56 3.86
N VAL A 18 16.04 -6.78 5.08
CA VAL A 18 14.93 -6.05 5.68
C VAL A 18 15.44 -5.33 6.93
N GLY A 19 15.31 -4.00 6.93
CA GLY A 19 15.83 -3.14 7.99
C GLY A 19 17.07 -2.35 7.54
N HIS A 20 17.84 -1.88 8.52
CA HIS A 20 19.12 -1.18 8.32
C HIS A 20 19.89 -1.17 9.65
N GLU A 21 21.18 -0.83 9.60
CA GLU A 21 22.11 -0.98 10.73
C GLU A 21 21.62 -0.40 12.07
N SER A 22 20.96 0.77 12.08
CA SER A 22 20.49 1.39 13.33
C SER A 22 19.25 0.77 13.95
N ILE A 23 18.46 -0.04 13.22
CA ILE A 23 17.26 -0.71 13.73
C ILE A 23 17.39 -2.24 13.73
N GLY A 24 18.53 -2.75 13.28
CA GLY A 24 18.74 -4.15 12.94
C GLY A 24 18.43 -4.45 11.47
N GLU A 25 19.18 -5.38 10.91
CA GLU A 25 19.05 -5.83 9.52
C GLU A 25 18.94 -7.35 9.50
N LEU A 26 17.94 -7.86 8.78
CA LEU A 26 17.67 -9.30 8.66
C LEU A 26 17.70 -9.70 7.19
N GLU A 27 18.52 -10.70 6.85
CA GLU A 27 18.46 -11.35 5.54
C GLU A 27 17.34 -12.39 5.51
N LEU A 28 16.31 -12.14 4.69
CA LEU A 28 15.18 -13.02 4.54
C LEU A 28 15.13 -13.64 3.14
N PRO A 29 14.82 -14.95 3.02
CA PRO A 29 14.56 -15.53 1.72
C PRO A 29 13.22 -15.00 1.17
N LYS A 30 13.24 -14.57 -0.09
CA LYS A 30 12.08 -14.11 -0.87
C LYS A 30 11.45 -15.31 -1.56
N TYR A 31 10.23 -15.63 -1.17
CA TYR A 31 9.48 -16.77 -1.73
C TYR A 31 8.53 -16.37 -2.85
N GLY A 32 8.23 -15.08 -2.98
CA GLY A 32 7.23 -14.53 -3.91
C GLY A 32 5.80 -14.68 -3.40
N ASP A 33 5.61 -15.25 -2.21
CA ASP A 33 4.34 -15.41 -1.53
C ASP A 33 4.57 -15.80 -0.05
N LEU A 34 3.55 -15.67 0.80
CA LEU A 34 3.56 -16.20 2.16
C LEU A 34 3.46 -17.73 2.12
N SER A 35 4.19 -18.43 2.99
CA SER A 35 4.03 -19.88 3.10
C SER A 35 2.65 -20.26 3.64
N PRO A 36 2.15 -21.49 3.40
CA PRO A 36 0.89 -21.94 3.99
C PRO A 36 0.87 -21.83 5.51
N ASN A 37 1.99 -22.13 6.18
CA ASN A 37 2.10 -22.05 7.64
C ASN A 37 2.05 -20.60 8.14
N GLU A 38 2.69 -19.66 7.43
CA GLU A 38 2.61 -18.23 7.73
C GLU A 38 1.16 -17.74 7.63
N ARG A 39 0.44 -18.12 6.57
CA ARG A 39 -0.96 -17.73 6.37
C ARG A 39 -1.90 -18.30 7.43
N ILE A 40 -1.73 -19.58 7.78
CA ILE A 40 -2.52 -20.24 8.82
C ILE A 40 -2.30 -19.51 10.15
N PHE A 41 -1.03 -19.26 10.51
CA PHE A 41 -0.69 -18.55 11.74
C PHE A 41 -1.31 -17.14 11.78
N ILE A 42 -1.17 -16.36 10.72
CA ILE A 42 -1.76 -15.01 10.65
C ILE A 42 -3.28 -15.09 10.81
N LYS A 43 -3.93 -16.03 10.11
CA LYS A 43 -5.38 -16.20 10.16
C LYS A 43 -5.87 -16.55 11.56
N GLU A 44 -5.31 -17.59 12.18
CA GLU A 44 -5.70 -18.07 13.52
C GLU A 44 -5.53 -17.01 14.60
N ASN A 45 -4.51 -16.16 14.48
CA ASN A 45 -4.28 -15.08 15.44
C ASN A 45 -5.03 -13.79 15.09
N SER A 46 -5.47 -13.61 13.83
CA SER A 46 -6.25 -12.44 13.40
C SER A 46 -7.72 -12.47 13.83
N ASP A 47 -8.25 -13.65 14.18
CA ASP A 47 -9.65 -13.78 14.63
C ASP A 47 -9.91 -13.00 15.94
N ASN A 48 -8.87 -12.68 16.70
CA ASN A 48 -8.94 -11.87 17.93
C ASN A 48 -8.89 -10.35 17.66
N ILE A 49 -8.55 -9.94 16.43
CA ILE A 49 -8.44 -8.54 16.04
C ILE A 49 -9.84 -8.00 15.71
N PRO A 50 -10.28 -6.86 16.28
CA PRO A 50 -11.61 -6.30 16.01
C PRO A 50 -11.86 -6.06 14.52
N ASP A 51 -13.07 -6.38 14.04
CA ASP A 51 -13.46 -6.08 12.66
C ASP A 51 -13.71 -4.58 12.48
N ILE A 52 -12.72 -3.89 11.89
CA ILE A 52 -12.78 -2.46 11.57
C ILE A 52 -14.03 -2.12 10.75
N ARG A 53 -14.41 -2.95 9.77
CA ARG A 53 -15.55 -2.61 8.89
C ARG A 53 -16.84 -2.59 9.69
N ASN A 54 -17.02 -3.58 10.54
CA ASN A 54 -18.18 -3.62 11.43
C ASN A 54 -18.17 -2.45 12.43
N SER A 55 -17.01 -2.08 12.97
CA SER A 55 -16.87 -0.90 13.84
C SER A 55 -17.19 0.41 13.11
N ALA A 56 -16.70 0.58 11.88
CA ALA A 56 -16.98 1.73 11.03
C ALA A 56 -18.48 1.84 10.70
N VAL A 57 -19.13 0.72 10.37
CA VAL A 57 -20.57 0.66 10.11
C VAL A 57 -21.37 1.04 11.36
N LYS A 58 -20.99 0.54 12.54
CA LYS A 58 -21.63 0.90 13.82
C LYS A 58 -21.47 2.40 14.11
N MET A 59 -20.26 2.94 13.94
CA MET A 59 -19.98 4.36 14.17
C MET A 59 -20.75 5.25 13.19
N ALA A 60 -20.72 4.90 11.90
CA ALA A 60 -21.45 5.61 10.86
C ALA A 60 -22.96 5.67 11.14
N ARG A 61 -23.55 4.56 11.64
CA ARG A 61 -24.96 4.52 12.03
C ARG A 61 -25.27 5.46 13.19
N THR A 62 -24.43 5.47 14.22
CA THR A 62 -24.59 6.34 15.40
C THR A 62 -24.54 7.81 15.00
N ILE A 63 -23.51 8.21 14.24
CA ILE A 63 -23.34 9.59 13.79
C ILE A 63 -24.47 9.98 12.82
N ALA A 64 -24.87 9.11 11.89
CA ALA A 64 -25.97 9.38 10.96
C ALA A 64 -27.30 9.63 11.70
N THR A 65 -27.57 8.86 12.76
CA THR A 65 -28.79 9.02 13.56
C THR A 65 -28.78 10.32 14.36
N LYS A 66 -27.63 10.70 14.93
CA LYS A 66 -27.49 11.97 15.69
C LYS A 66 -27.51 13.20 14.77
N SER A 67 -26.91 13.12 13.60
CA SER A 67 -26.72 14.27 12.68
C SER A 67 -27.82 14.43 11.63
N GLY A 68 -28.67 13.41 11.42
CA GLY A 68 -29.64 13.38 10.32
C GLY A 68 -28.99 13.23 8.93
N LYS A 69 -27.68 13.00 8.85
CA LYS A 69 -26.95 12.77 7.59
C LYS A 69 -27.16 11.34 7.09
N LYS A 70 -26.93 11.10 5.79
CA LYS A 70 -27.00 9.74 5.24
C LYS A 70 -25.84 8.90 5.77
N MET A 71 -26.13 7.66 6.14
CA MET A 71 -25.15 6.72 6.68
C MET A 71 -23.97 6.47 5.72
N LEU A 72 -24.22 6.41 4.42
CA LEU A 72 -23.16 6.18 3.43
C LEU A 72 -22.16 7.34 3.38
N ASP A 73 -22.65 8.58 3.46
CA ASP A 73 -21.80 9.78 3.42
C ASP A 73 -20.92 9.84 4.68
N VAL A 74 -21.49 9.52 5.84
CA VAL A 74 -20.74 9.41 7.10
C VAL A 74 -19.71 8.28 7.07
N TYR A 75 -20.08 7.10 6.54
CA TYR A 75 -19.14 5.99 6.40
C TYR A 75 -17.96 6.38 5.50
N ASN A 76 -18.23 7.00 4.35
CA ASN A 76 -17.18 7.47 3.45
C ASN A 76 -16.29 8.51 4.14
N ALA A 77 -16.87 9.48 4.86
CA ALA A 77 -16.12 10.47 5.62
C ALA A 77 -15.21 9.84 6.69
N LEU A 78 -15.71 8.83 7.44
CA LEU A 78 -14.91 8.07 8.41
C LEU A 78 -13.72 7.37 7.75
N THR A 79 -13.94 6.74 6.59
CA THR A 79 -12.88 5.99 5.88
C THR A 79 -11.89 6.86 5.13
N MET A 80 -12.30 8.05 4.70
CA MET A 80 -11.45 9.02 3.98
C MET A 80 -10.73 9.98 4.94
N GLY A 81 -11.13 10.01 6.21
CA GLY A 81 -10.55 10.93 7.20
C GLY A 81 -11.03 12.37 7.06
N ASP A 82 -12.26 12.59 6.60
CA ASP A 82 -12.82 13.93 6.42
C ASP A 82 -13.28 14.51 7.77
N SER A 83 -12.34 15.14 8.47
CA SER A 83 -12.57 15.76 9.79
C SER A 83 -13.50 16.97 9.73
N GLU A 84 -13.59 17.67 8.60
CA GLU A 84 -14.47 18.83 8.46
C GLU A 84 -15.94 18.40 8.42
N PHE A 85 -16.24 17.36 7.64
CA PHE A 85 -17.59 16.78 7.60
C PHE A 85 -18.03 16.21 8.96
N LEU A 86 -17.08 15.74 9.76
CA LEU A 86 -17.28 15.11 11.06
C LEU A 86 -17.04 16.06 12.24
N GLY A 87 -16.94 17.38 12.02
CA GLY A 87 -16.53 18.35 13.05
C GLY A 87 -17.30 18.26 14.37
N ASP A 88 -18.62 18.04 14.33
CA ASP A 88 -19.46 17.90 15.53
C ASP A 88 -19.30 16.55 16.26
N TYR A 89 -18.57 15.60 15.66
CA TYR A 89 -18.37 14.22 16.11
C TYR A 89 -16.87 13.86 16.15
N LEU A 90 -16.02 14.86 16.39
CA LEU A 90 -14.56 14.68 16.42
C LEU A 90 -14.13 13.65 17.47
N GLU A 91 -14.80 13.55 18.61
CA GLU A 91 -14.48 12.55 19.64
C GLU A 91 -14.75 11.12 19.14
N GLU A 92 -15.91 10.87 18.53
CA GLU A 92 -16.21 9.59 17.89
C GLU A 92 -15.27 9.29 16.71
N PHE A 93 -14.86 10.31 15.96
CA PHE A 93 -13.89 10.16 14.88
C PHE A 93 -12.50 9.78 15.39
N VAL A 94 -11.98 10.48 16.40
CA VAL A 94 -10.66 10.20 17.00
C VAL A 94 -10.62 8.79 17.59
N SER A 95 -11.64 8.40 18.37
CA SER A 95 -11.71 7.04 18.93
C SER A 95 -11.75 5.95 17.84
N PHE A 96 -12.36 6.24 16.69
CA PHE A 96 -12.32 5.34 15.53
C PHE A 96 -10.93 5.29 14.87
N GLN A 97 -10.21 6.42 14.77
CA GLN A 97 -8.84 6.44 14.27
C GLN A 97 -7.88 5.67 15.19
N GLU A 98 -7.99 5.82 16.51
CA GLU A 98 -7.20 5.04 17.47
C GLU A 98 -7.45 3.53 17.30
N LEU A 99 -8.71 3.14 17.08
CA LEU A 99 -9.05 1.74 16.79
C LEU A 99 -8.43 1.24 15.48
N LEU A 100 -8.41 2.07 14.43
CA LEU A 100 -7.76 1.76 13.15
C LEU A 100 -6.26 1.55 13.32
N GLU A 101 -5.60 2.47 14.02
CA GLU A 101 -4.16 2.42 14.28
C GLU A 101 -3.78 1.19 15.10
N GLU A 102 -4.52 0.90 16.17
CA GLU A 102 -4.27 -0.28 17.01
C GLU A 102 -4.44 -1.58 16.22
N ASN A 103 -5.46 -1.65 15.37
CA ASN A 103 -5.69 -2.81 14.51
C ASN A 103 -4.56 -3.03 13.50
N SER A 104 -4.12 -1.94 12.86
CA SER A 104 -2.99 -1.94 11.93
C SER A 104 -1.72 -2.42 12.63
N ARG A 105 -1.46 -1.90 13.84
CA ARG A 105 -0.32 -2.29 14.67
C ARG A 105 -0.35 -3.78 15.03
N GLN A 106 -1.50 -4.30 15.48
CA GLN A 106 -1.66 -5.72 15.79
C GLN A 106 -1.44 -6.60 14.56
N ARG A 107 -1.96 -6.20 13.41
CA ARG A 107 -1.73 -6.93 12.15
C ARG A 107 -0.26 -6.93 11.74
N ASN A 108 0.44 -5.80 11.87
CA ASN A 108 1.88 -5.72 11.61
C ASN A 108 2.66 -6.66 12.54
N LEU A 109 2.31 -6.71 13.83
CA LEU A 109 2.92 -7.63 14.79
C LEU A 109 2.73 -9.10 14.39
N LEU A 110 1.51 -9.49 13.99
CA LEU A 110 1.24 -10.87 13.52
C LEU A 110 2.07 -11.22 12.29
N MET A 111 2.13 -10.31 11.31
CA MET A 111 2.89 -10.51 10.08
C MET A 111 4.38 -10.66 10.36
N ALA A 112 4.97 -9.73 11.12
CA ALA A 112 6.38 -9.78 11.48
C ALA A 112 6.72 -11.06 12.26
N THR A 113 5.87 -11.45 13.22
CA THR A 113 6.04 -12.68 14.00
C THR A 113 6.03 -13.90 13.11
N ALA A 114 5.10 -14.00 12.16
CA ALA A 114 5.02 -15.12 11.24
C ALA A 114 6.31 -15.25 10.42
N ILE A 115 6.81 -14.13 9.86
CA ILE A 115 8.04 -14.12 9.07
C ILE A 115 9.24 -14.59 9.90
N ILE A 116 9.45 -14.02 11.10
CA ILE A 116 10.58 -14.42 11.96
C ILE A 116 10.45 -15.89 12.35
N LYS A 117 9.27 -16.29 12.82
CA LYS A 117 9.01 -17.65 13.31
C LYS A 117 9.33 -18.71 12.27
N PHE A 118 8.82 -18.55 11.06
CA PHE A 118 8.89 -19.60 10.04
C PHE A 118 10.13 -19.53 9.16
N ARG A 119 10.82 -18.36 9.09
CA ARG A 119 11.98 -18.19 8.21
C ARG A 119 13.31 -18.10 8.94
N LEU A 120 13.32 -17.67 10.21
CA LEU A 120 14.56 -17.39 10.95
C LEU A 120 14.66 -18.19 12.25
N CYS A 121 13.64 -18.14 13.10
CA CYS A 121 13.69 -18.66 14.46
C CYS A 121 12.37 -19.35 14.84
N GLY A 122 12.32 -20.69 14.77
CA GLY A 122 11.10 -21.49 15.01
C GLY A 122 10.43 -21.27 16.38
N ASP A 123 11.22 -20.94 17.39
CA ASP A 123 10.77 -20.72 18.76
C ASP A 123 10.27 -19.28 18.99
N TRP A 124 10.33 -18.40 17.99
CA TRP A 124 9.84 -17.02 18.10
C TRP A 124 8.32 -16.97 18.25
N GLY A 125 7.85 -16.19 19.22
CA GLY A 125 6.45 -15.97 19.57
C GLY A 125 6.04 -14.50 19.45
N LEU A 126 4.75 -14.24 19.72
CA LEU A 126 4.20 -12.88 19.67
C LEU A 126 4.77 -12.00 20.79
N GLU A 127 5.02 -12.61 21.94
CA GLU A 127 5.64 -12.01 23.11
C GLU A 127 7.03 -11.45 22.81
N ASN A 128 7.80 -12.11 21.95
CA ASN A 128 9.12 -11.65 21.52
C ASN A 128 9.01 -10.42 20.62
N THR A 129 8.05 -10.44 19.68
CA THR A 129 7.83 -9.33 18.74
C THR A 129 7.28 -8.08 19.44
N PHE A 130 6.53 -8.25 20.52
CA PHE A 130 6.01 -7.15 21.33
C PHE A 130 7.09 -6.50 22.21
N ASP A 131 8.15 -7.24 22.54
CA ASP A 131 9.23 -6.78 23.41
C ASP A 131 10.25 -5.94 22.62
N ALA A 132 10.23 -4.63 22.84
CA ALA A 132 11.13 -3.67 22.21
C ALA A 132 12.61 -3.89 22.53
N THR A 133 12.93 -4.70 23.56
CA THR A 133 14.32 -5.10 23.86
C THR A 133 14.83 -6.23 22.97
N GLN A 134 13.92 -6.99 22.34
CA GLN A 134 14.25 -8.10 21.46
C GLN A 134 14.20 -7.72 19.99
N ILE A 135 13.26 -6.86 19.61
CA ILE A 135 13.16 -6.35 18.24
C ILE A 135 12.81 -4.87 18.22
N HIS A 136 13.51 -4.10 17.39
CA HIS A 136 13.23 -2.69 17.23
C HIS A 136 11.84 -2.48 16.60
N PRO A 137 10.99 -1.56 17.09
CA PRO A 137 9.64 -1.36 16.55
C PRO A 137 9.62 -1.04 15.04
N GLN A 138 10.55 -0.24 14.56
CA GLN A 138 10.65 0.06 13.11
C GLN A 138 11.04 -1.17 12.27
N LEU A 139 11.76 -2.14 12.86
CA LEU A 139 12.07 -3.39 12.18
C LEU A 139 10.82 -4.28 12.06
N VAL A 140 9.93 -4.25 13.05
CA VAL A 140 8.61 -4.90 12.97
C VAL A 140 7.80 -4.35 11.78
N ASP A 141 7.77 -3.03 11.61
CA ASP A 141 7.08 -2.40 10.47
C ASP A 141 7.71 -2.76 9.12
N ALA A 142 9.04 -2.83 9.06
CA ALA A 142 9.77 -3.26 7.87
C ALA A 142 9.44 -4.72 7.51
N LEU A 143 9.39 -5.62 8.50
CA LEU A 143 9.00 -7.02 8.32
C LEU A 143 7.54 -7.18 7.91
N ALA A 144 6.64 -6.38 8.48
CA ALA A 144 5.23 -6.36 8.06
C ALA A 144 5.07 -5.87 6.63
N THR A 145 5.88 -4.90 6.21
CA THR A 145 5.91 -4.41 4.82
C THR A 145 6.45 -5.48 3.88
N PHE A 146 7.52 -6.18 4.27
CA PHE A 146 8.02 -7.34 3.54
C PHE A 146 6.94 -8.41 3.35
N ALA A 147 6.23 -8.79 4.42
CA ALA A 147 5.15 -9.78 4.35
C ALA A 147 4.01 -9.36 3.41
N ARG A 148 3.65 -8.08 3.40
CA ARG A 148 2.64 -7.52 2.48
C ARG A 148 3.12 -7.57 1.03
N ASN A 149 4.40 -7.30 0.77
CA ASN A 149 4.98 -7.40 -0.56
C ASN A 149 5.03 -8.84 -1.07
N GLU A 150 5.29 -9.81 -0.17
CA GLU A 150 5.16 -11.24 -0.49
C GLU A 150 3.71 -11.59 -0.85
N GLU A 151 2.74 -11.21 -0.02
CA GLU A 151 1.31 -11.51 -0.26
C GLU A 151 0.77 -10.85 -1.54
N ALA A 152 1.22 -9.63 -1.86
CA ALA A 152 0.79 -8.90 -3.04
C ALA A 152 1.44 -9.39 -4.34
N GLY A 153 2.48 -10.23 -4.26
CA GLY A 153 3.39 -10.50 -5.36
C GLY A 153 4.18 -9.24 -5.69
N TRP A 154 5.43 -9.21 -5.23
CA TRP A 154 6.38 -8.09 -5.41
C TRP A 154 6.15 -7.37 -6.73
N LYS A 155 5.67 -6.12 -6.65
CA LYS A 155 5.67 -5.24 -7.82
C LYS A 155 7.13 -4.91 -8.05
N ASP A 156 7.74 -5.50 -9.06
CA ASP A 156 9.08 -5.12 -9.46
C ASP A 156 9.07 -3.59 -9.63
N ALA A 157 9.92 -2.91 -8.87
CA ALA A 157 10.17 -1.51 -9.12
C ALA A 157 10.68 -1.45 -10.57
N GLU A 158 9.94 -0.79 -11.45
CA GLU A 158 10.45 -0.53 -12.79
C GLU A 158 11.85 0.08 -12.62
N PRO A 159 12.87 -0.43 -13.32
CA PRO A 159 14.22 0.09 -13.18
C PRO A 159 14.16 1.58 -13.49
N THR A 160 14.45 2.41 -12.49
CA THR A 160 14.63 3.84 -12.69
C THR A 160 15.85 3.95 -13.59
N THR A 161 15.62 4.14 -14.89
CA THR A 161 16.70 4.35 -15.85
C THR A 161 17.46 5.58 -15.39
N GLU A 162 18.78 5.44 -15.25
CA GLU A 162 19.73 6.46 -14.77
C GLU A 162 19.73 7.77 -15.59
N ASP A 163 18.93 7.86 -16.66
CA ASP A 163 18.76 9.05 -17.50
C ASP A 163 17.98 10.21 -16.85
N ASP A 164 17.26 9.99 -15.73
CA ASP A 164 16.46 11.04 -15.08
C ASP A 164 17.20 11.83 -13.97
N LEU A 165 18.48 11.49 -13.71
CA LEU A 165 19.36 12.24 -12.80
C LEU A 165 20.16 13.35 -13.51
N GLY A 166 19.94 13.52 -14.83
CA GLY A 166 20.75 14.37 -15.70
C GLY A 166 20.21 15.77 -16.01
N ASN A 167 19.09 16.22 -15.44
CA ASN A 167 18.56 17.55 -15.75
C ASN A 167 18.23 18.40 -14.51
N SER A 168 19.21 18.54 -13.62
CA SER A 168 19.24 19.69 -12.71
C SER A 168 19.63 20.94 -13.51
N THR A 169 18.61 21.60 -14.07
CA THR A 169 18.76 22.95 -14.61
C THR A 169 19.10 23.87 -13.43
N ILE A 170 20.36 24.28 -13.36
CA ILE A 170 20.84 25.33 -12.46
C ILE A 170 20.11 26.63 -12.82
N PRO A 171 19.43 27.30 -11.88
CA PRO A 171 18.90 28.64 -12.14
C PRO A 171 20.08 29.62 -12.18
N GLN A 172 20.46 30.08 -13.38
CA GLN A 172 21.32 31.26 -13.51
C GLN A 172 20.47 32.52 -13.42
N GLU A 173 20.77 33.29 -12.38
CA GLU A 173 20.27 34.62 -12.09
C GLU A 173 20.91 35.67 -13.02
N ASN A 174 20.05 36.46 -13.68
CA ASN A 174 20.22 37.81 -14.19
C ASN A 174 21.54 38.23 -14.90
N GLN A 175 21.42 38.56 -16.19
CA GLN A 175 21.97 39.81 -16.71
C GLN A 175 21.11 40.38 -17.86
N THR A 176 20.79 41.66 -17.67
CA THR A 176 20.06 42.63 -18.48
C THR A 176 20.78 42.98 -19.78
N GLY A 177 20.03 43.22 -20.87
CA GLY A 177 20.56 43.84 -22.09
C GLY A 177 19.58 43.85 -23.27
N GLU A 178 18.96 45.00 -23.51
CA GLU A 178 18.01 45.30 -24.59
C GLU A 178 18.62 45.27 -26.02
N ARG A 179 17.81 44.86 -27.01
CA ARG A 179 17.55 45.49 -28.35
C ARG A 179 16.68 44.52 -29.19
N SER A 180 15.42 44.82 -29.52
CA SER A 180 14.94 45.55 -30.74
C SER A 180 15.50 44.95 -32.04
N THR A 181 14.77 44.46 -33.06
CA THR A 181 13.53 44.92 -33.73
C THR A 181 13.03 43.87 -34.76
N GLY A 182 11.72 43.87 -35.07
CA GLY A 182 11.14 43.55 -36.41
C GLY A 182 10.31 42.24 -36.48
N GLU A 183 8.96 42.28 -36.50
CA GLU A 183 8.06 42.39 -37.68
C GLU A 183 8.22 41.22 -38.69
N LEU A 184 7.21 40.49 -39.21
CA LEU A 184 5.76 40.60 -39.40
C LEU A 184 5.25 39.19 -39.80
N GLY A 185 3.96 38.89 -39.64
CA GLY A 185 3.34 37.81 -40.42
C GLY A 185 2.09 37.14 -39.83
N ALA A 186 0.95 37.81 -39.97
CA ALA A 186 -0.37 37.24 -39.71
C ALA A 186 -0.73 36.11 -40.68
N THR A 187 -1.55 35.13 -40.25
CA THR A 187 -2.93 34.87 -40.72
C THR A 187 -3.41 33.46 -40.30
N SER A 188 -4.44 33.38 -39.47
CA SER A 188 -5.50 32.34 -39.55
C SER A 188 -6.53 32.83 -40.59
N PRO A 189 -7.34 32.00 -41.31
CA PRO A 189 -8.46 31.28 -40.69
C PRO A 189 -9.02 30.00 -41.40
N THR A 190 -9.69 29.15 -40.61
CA THR A 190 -11.01 28.48 -40.86
C THR A 190 -11.28 27.66 -42.14
N SER A 191 -11.70 26.39 -42.00
CA SER A 191 -13.04 25.92 -42.44
C SER A 191 -13.36 24.44 -42.12
N LYS A 192 -14.58 24.25 -41.58
CA LYS A 192 -15.66 23.26 -41.89
C LYS A 192 -15.21 21.86 -42.34
N GLY A 193 -15.66 20.76 -41.74
CA GLY A 193 -17.04 20.37 -41.43
C GLY A 193 -17.37 19.05 -42.16
N PHE A 194 -18.38 18.33 -41.67
CA PHE A 194 -19.02 17.10 -42.20
C PHE A 194 -18.59 15.73 -41.64
N ALA A 195 -19.34 15.28 -40.62
CA ALA A 195 -19.97 13.95 -40.61
C ALA A 195 -21.19 13.98 -41.58
N PRO A 196 -21.88 12.87 -41.96
CA PRO A 196 -21.89 11.51 -41.38
C PRO A 196 -21.80 10.40 -42.45
N VAL A 197 -21.97 9.12 -42.07
CA VAL A 197 -22.92 8.16 -42.69
C VAL A 197 -22.74 6.79 -42.03
N ALA A 198 -23.86 6.28 -41.52
CA ALA A 198 -24.06 4.91 -41.07
C ALA A 198 -24.17 3.95 -42.25
N SER A 199 -23.78 2.69 -42.07
CA SER A 199 -24.35 1.56 -42.81
C SER A 199 -24.20 0.28 -41.99
N ASP A 200 -25.34 -0.28 -41.61
CA ASP A 200 -25.55 -1.66 -41.21
C ASP A 200 -24.80 -2.65 -42.12
N ILE A 201 -24.48 -3.85 -41.61
CA ILE A 201 -24.84 -5.13 -42.24
C ILE A 201 -24.75 -6.24 -41.19
N SER A 202 -25.83 -7.03 -41.19
CA SER A 202 -26.16 -8.18 -40.36
C SER A 202 -25.13 -9.30 -40.28
N GLN A 203 -25.23 -10.02 -39.16
CA GLN A 203 -25.17 -11.49 -39.00
C GLN A 203 -25.66 -12.30 -40.25
N PRO A 204 -25.33 -13.60 -40.42
CA PRO A 204 -25.37 -14.62 -39.37
C PRO A 204 -24.33 -15.77 -39.44
N GLY A 205 -24.29 -16.55 -38.37
CA GLY A 205 -23.57 -17.82 -38.21
C GLY A 205 -23.72 -18.33 -36.78
#